data_AF-A0A2R6CGS9-F1
#
_entry.id   AF-A0A2R6CGS9-F1
#
_cell.length_a   1.000
_cell.length_b   1.000
_cell.length_c   1.000
_cell.angle_alpha   90.00
_cell.angle_beta   90.00
_cell.angle_gamma   90.00
#
_symmetry.space_group_name_H-M   'P 1'
#
loop_
_entity.id
_entity.type
_entity.pdbx_description
1 polymer ?
#
loop_
_entity_poly.entity_id
_entity_poly.type
_entity_poly.pdbx_seq_one_letter_code
_entity_poly.pdbx_strand_id
1 'polypeptide(L)'
;EALEDTPVYDEAVRELLHEELAVERTAELLGTIQAGALAVVTVGEHTPIGTGGRTSGRELLTPENADASVIRTVKERLQGDEIRLFCLHCQDYERTRTVGSVRDQPECPKCGSTRIAALNPWDEETVAAVRAAEKDDEQQRRTERAYRAASLVQSHGKQAVIALAARGVGPHNAARIINKLREDENEFYRDILTREREYARTRSFWE
;
A
#
# COMPACT_ATOMS: atom_id res chain seq x y z
N GLU A 1 -18.75 3.80 -16.67
CA GLU A 1 -19.90 2.87 -16.67
C GLU A 1 -21.27 3.53 -16.78
N ALA A 2 -21.78 4.31 -15.81
CA ALA A 2 -23.18 4.78 -15.88
C ALA A 2 -23.53 5.71 -17.06
N LEU A 3 -22.53 6.40 -17.63
CA LEU A 3 -22.67 7.31 -18.78
C LEU A 3 -21.82 6.89 -19.98
N GLU A 4 -21.12 5.76 -19.88
CA GLU A 4 -20.30 5.24 -20.98
C GLU A 4 -21.21 4.99 -22.20
N ASP A 5 -20.71 5.27 -23.41
CA ASP A 5 -21.45 5.20 -24.67
C ASP A 5 -22.66 6.15 -24.78
N THR A 6 -22.71 7.21 -23.96
CA THR A 6 -23.70 8.28 -24.11
C THR A 6 -23.12 9.50 -24.83
N PRO A 7 -23.93 10.26 -25.57
CA PRO A 7 -23.49 11.52 -26.18
C PRO A 7 -22.94 12.54 -25.17
N VAL A 8 -23.36 12.44 -23.91
CA VAL A 8 -22.89 13.31 -22.82
C VAL A 8 -21.46 12.96 -22.44
N TYR A 9 -21.13 11.66 -22.39
CA TYR A 9 -19.77 11.21 -22.14
C TYR A 9 -18.86 11.56 -23.31
N ASP A 10 -19.30 11.34 -24.56
CA ASP A 10 -18.53 11.72 -25.74
C ASP A 10 -18.25 13.22 -25.79
N GLU A 11 -19.21 14.05 -25.37
CA GLU A 11 -19.02 15.50 -25.30
C GLU A 11 -18.06 15.91 -24.19
N ALA A 12 -18.17 15.31 -23.00
CA ALA A 12 -17.21 15.57 -21.92
C ALA A 12 -15.77 15.16 -22.29
N VAL A 13 -15.59 14.04 -22.99
CA VAL A 13 -14.26 13.62 -23.46
C VAL A 13 -13.74 14.57 -24.54
N ARG A 14 -14.59 14.98 -25.49
CA ARG A 14 -14.21 15.94 -26.53
C ARG A 14 -13.80 17.28 -25.93
N GLU A 15 -14.57 17.81 -24.99
CA GLU A 15 -14.28 19.08 -24.31
C GLU A 15 -12.96 19.00 -23.53
N LEU A 16 -12.75 17.95 -22.73
CA LEU A 16 -11.50 17.72 -22.01
C LEU A 16 -10.28 17.73 -22.96
N LEU A 17 -10.39 17.03 -24.10
CA LEU A 17 -9.30 16.93 -25.08
C LEU A 17 -8.99 18.26 -25.77
N HIS A 18 -9.96 19.16 -25.89
CA HIS A 18 -9.81 20.44 -26.60
C HIS A 18 -9.53 21.64 -25.69
N GLU A 19 -10.10 21.66 -24.48
CA GLU A 19 -10.03 22.82 -23.58
C GLU A 19 -8.99 22.62 -22.47
N GLU A 20 -8.92 21.41 -21.89
CA GLU A 20 -8.03 21.15 -20.75
C GLU A 20 -6.68 20.52 -21.15
N LEU A 21 -6.65 19.76 -22.25
CA LEU A 21 -5.47 19.03 -22.68
C LEU A 21 -4.82 19.65 -23.92
N ALA A 22 -3.49 19.82 -23.89
CA ALA A 22 -2.70 20.29 -25.03
C ALA A 22 -2.18 19.10 -25.86
N VAL A 23 -3.09 18.29 -26.41
CA VAL A 23 -2.76 16.99 -27.04
C VAL A 23 -1.79 17.14 -28.20
N GLU A 24 -2.05 18.05 -29.14
CA GLU A 24 -1.23 18.24 -30.34
C GLU A 24 0.18 18.70 -29.98
N ARG A 25 0.29 19.71 -29.10
CA ARG A 25 1.59 20.23 -28.64
C ARG A 25 2.38 19.19 -27.86
N THR A 26 1.68 18.33 -27.10
CA THR A 26 2.32 17.23 -26.37
C THR A 26 2.85 16.17 -27.34
N ALA A 27 2.09 15.83 -28.38
CA ALA A 27 2.54 14.90 -29.42
C ALA A 27 3.78 15.43 -30.17
N GLU A 28 3.79 16.71 -30.52
CA GLU A 28 4.95 17.38 -31.11
C GLU A 28 6.18 17.30 -30.18
N LEU A 29 6.01 17.66 -28.90
CA LEU A 29 7.08 17.59 -27.91
C LEU A 29 7.65 16.16 -27.81
N LEU A 30 6.79 15.14 -27.70
CA LEU A 30 7.22 13.74 -27.65
C LEU A 30 7.97 13.33 -28.92
N GLY A 31 7.52 13.79 -30.09
CA GLY A 31 8.22 13.60 -31.36
C GLY A 31 9.63 14.22 -31.35
N THR A 32 9.79 15.44 -30.81
CA THR A 32 11.10 16.09 -30.70
C THR A 32 12.06 15.36 -29.75
N ILE A 33 11.53 14.79 -28.66
CA ILE A 33 12.28 13.95 -27.72
C ILE A 33 12.74 12.66 -28.42
N GLN A 34 11.84 11.97 -29.12
CA GLN A 34 12.14 10.72 -29.84
C GLN A 34 13.13 10.92 -30.99
N ALA A 35 13.07 12.07 -31.67
CA ALA A 35 14.02 12.44 -32.72
C ALA A 35 15.39 12.85 -32.17
N GLY A 36 15.57 12.92 -30.84
CA GLY A 36 16.81 13.37 -30.19
C GLY A 36 17.09 14.87 -30.34
N ALA A 37 16.11 15.63 -30.84
CA ALA A 37 16.20 17.09 -30.97
C ALA A 37 16.03 17.80 -29.62
N LEU A 38 15.55 17.08 -28.59
CA LEU A 38 15.38 17.56 -27.23
C LEU A 38 16.09 16.62 -26.25
N ALA A 39 17.04 17.16 -25.50
CA ALA A 39 17.84 16.37 -24.56
C ALA A 39 17.03 15.99 -23.31
N VAL A 40 17.03 14.69 -22.99
CA VAL A 40 16.44 14.17 -21.75
C VAL A 40 17.58 13.93 -20.75
N VAL A 41 17.49 14.56 -19.58
CA VAL A 41 18.50 14.46 -18.52
C VAL A 41 17.86 13.85 -17.27
N THR A 42 18.53 12.89 -16.67
CA THR A 42 18.13 12.29 -15.40
C THR A 42 18.88 12.96 -14.25
N VAL A 43 18.15 13.41 -13.24
CA VAL A 43 18.73 13.90 -11.97
C VAL A 43 18.69 12.76 -10.94
N GLY A 44 19.78 12.57 -10.21
CA GLY A 44 19.94 11.47 -9.24
C GLY A 44 19.16 11.66 -7.93
N GLU A 45 18.48 12.79 -7.77
CA GLU A 45 17.73 13.17 -6.58
C GLU A 45 16.24 13.33 -6.90
N HIS A 46 15.40 13.20 -5.88
CA HIS A 46 13.96 13.41 -6.04
C HIS A 46 13.68 14.90 -6.27
N THR A 47 13.13 15.24 -7.43
CA THR A 47 12.76 16.63 -7.75
C THR A 47 11.45 17.00 -7.05
N PRO A 48 11.18 18.30 -6.78
CA PRO A 48 9.91 18.76 -6.22
C PRO A 48 8.68 18.30 -7.03
N ILE A 49 8.82 18.18 -8.36
CA ILE A 49 7.78 17.62 -9.25
C ILE A 49 7.66 16.10 -9.03
N GLY A 50 8.78 15.39 -8.95
CA GLY A 50 8.81 13.95 -8.68
C GLY A 50 8.32 13.54 -7.28
N THR A 51 8.43 14.44 -6.28
CA THR A 51 7.86 14.27 -4.94
C THR A 51 6.43 14.81 -4.85
N GLY A 52 6.07 15.83 -5.62
CA GLY A 52 4.74 16.44 -5.65
C GLY A 52 3.67 15.46 -6.08
N GLY A 53 3.95 14.60 -7.07
CA GLY A 53 3.07 13.49 -7.46
C GLY A 53 2.96 12.35 -6.44
N ARG A 54 3.80 12.36 -5.38
CA ARG A 54 3.84 11.33 -4.33
C ARG A 54 3.18 11.79 -3.03
N THR A 55 2.83 13.07 -2.93
CA THR A 55 2.25 13.65 -1.72
C THR A 55 0.74 13.57 -1.86
N SER A 56 0.16 12.53 -1.24
CA SER A 56 -1.27 12.39 -0.95
C SER A 56 -2.21 12.60 -2.16
N GLY A 57 -2.66 11.49 -2.75
CA GLY A 57 -4.05 11.42 -3.23
C GLY A 57 -4.32 11.40 -4.73
N ARG A 58 -3.37 11.12 -5.63
CA ARG A 58 -3.74 10.85 -7.03
C ARG A 58 -3.04 9.63 -7.61
N GLU A 59 -3.86 8.82 -8.26
CA GLU A 59 -3.57 7.52 -8.84
C GLU A 59 -2.33 7.55 -9.71
N LEU A 60 -1.33 6.76 -9.32
CA LEU A 60 -0.38 6.24 -10.29
C LEU A 60 -1.14 5.23 -11.14
N LEU A 61 -1.57 5.65 -12.34
CA LEU A 61 -1.93 4.76 -13.44
C LEU A 61 -0.71 3.89 -13.74
N THR A 62 -0.65 2.76 -13.05
CA THR A 62 0.50 1.87 -13.09
C THR A 62 0.27 0.86 -14.22
N PRO A 63 1.22 0.67 -15.16
CA PRO A 63 1.08 -0.27 -16.26
C PRO A 63 0.67 -1.68 -15.80
N GLU A 64 -0.06 -2.41 -16.65
CA GLU A 64 -0.55 -3.76 -16.35
C GLU A 64 0.61 -4.73 -16.04
N ASN A 65 1.76 -4.54 -16.66
CA ASN A 65 3.01 -5.21 -16.32
C ASN A 65 3.78 -4.35 -15.30
N ALA A 66 3.81 -4.77 -14.04
CA ALA A 66 4.67 -4.14 -13.06
C ALA A 66 6.14 -4.50 -13.35
N ASP A 67 6.79 -3.69 -14.19
CA ASP A 67 8.21 -3.80 -14.49
C ASP A 67 9.05 -3.75 -13.20
N ALA A 68 10.29 -4.24 -13.27
CA ALA A 68 11.21 -4.31 -12.12
C ALA A 68 11.37 -2.95 -11.39
N SER A 69 11.25 -1.83 -12.12
CA SER A 69 11.28 -0.48 -11.57
C SER A 69 10.07 -0.16 -10.68
N VAL A 70 8.87 -0.60 -11.07
CA VAL A 70 7.63 -0.44 -10.31
C VAL A 70 7.70 -1.26 -9.03
N ILE A 71 8.16 -2.51 -9.13
CA ILE A 71 8.28 -3.39 -7.97
C ILE A 71 9.30 -2.86 -6.96
N ARG A 72 10.45 -2.36 -7.44
CA ARG A 72 11.42 -1.69 -6.59
C ARG A 72 10.81 -0.50 -5.86
N THR A 73 10.02 0.33 -6.57
CA THR A 73 9.32 1.47 -5.98
C THR A 73 8.33 1.05 -4.89
N VAL A 74 7.57 -0.02 -5.11
CA VAL A 74 6.65 -0.58 -4.10
C VAL A 74 7.42 -1.07 -2.88
N LYS A 75 8.53 -1.78 -3.08
CA LYS A 75 9.39 -2.29 -2.00
C LYS A 75 9.96 -1.14 -1.17
N GLU A 76 10.55 -0.13 -1.80
CA GLU A 76 11.11 1.05 -1.13
C GLU A 76 10.04 1.81 -0.33
N ARG A 77 8.85 2.01 -0.92
CA ARG A 77 7.71 2.64 -0.23
C ARG A 77 7.32 1.83 1.00
N LEU A 78 7.04 0.53 0.86
CA LEU A 78 6.60 -0.31 1.97
C LEU A 78 7.63 -0.36 3.08
N GLN A 79 8.92 -0.29 2.78
CA GLN A 79 9.98 -0.21 3.80
C GLN A 79 9.97 1.13 4.56
N GLY A 80 9.60 2.23 3.88
CA GLY A 80 9.44 3.55 4.47
C GLY A 80 8.11 3.76 5.20
N ASP A 81 7.08 2.98 4.89
CA ASP A 81 5.77 3.05 5.52
C ASP A 81 5.86 2.74 7.03
N GLU A 82 5.02 3.41 7.83
CA GLU A 82 4.95 3.22 9.27
C GLU A 82 3.99 2.07 9.64
N ILE A 83 4.33 1.35 10.71
CA ILE A 83 3.53 0.26 11.26
C ILE A 83 3.55 0.33 12.79
N ARG A 84 2.39 0.13 13.42
CA ARG A 84 2.26 0.03 14.88
C ARG A 84 2.44 -1.44 15.30
N LEU A 85 3.46 -1.72 16.09
CA LEU A 85 3.70 -3.02 16.70
C LEU A 85 3.13 -3.04 18.11
N PHE A 86 2.27 -4.02 18.39
CA PHE A 86 1.59 -4.17 19.68
C PHE A 86 1.70 -5.60 20.20
N CYS A 87 2.13 -5.78 21.46
CA CYS A 87 2.23 -7.10 22.07
C CYS A 87 0.88 -7.57 22.62
N LEU A 88 0.32 -8.64 22.07
CA LEU A 88 -0.95 -9.21 22.55
C LEU A 88 -0.80 -10.07 23.81
N HIS A 89 0.44 -10.35 24.23
CA HIS A 89 0.69 -11.15 25.43
C HIS A 89 0.71 -10.29 26.70
N CYS A 90 1.60 -9.30 26.78
CA CYS A 90 1.69 -8.43 27.96
C CYS A 90 0.95 -7.11 27.79
N GLN A 91 0.57 -6.71 26.57
CA GLN A 91 -0.16 -5.45 26.27
C GLN A 91 0.57 -4.15 26.67
N ASP A 92 1.77 -4.24 27.24
CA ASP A 92 2.62 -3.11 27.65
C ASP A 92 3.54 -2.58 26.53
N TYR A 93 3.82 -3.40 25.51
CA TYR A 93 4.66 -2.99 24.39
C TYR A 93 3.81 -2.50 23.22
N GLU A 94 3.94 -1.22 22.93
CA GLU A 94 3.30 -0.53 21.82
C GLU A 94 4.28 0.51 21.23
N ARG A 95 4.63 0.33 19.96
CA ARG A 95 5.57 1.22 19.25
C ARG A 95 5.26 1.31 17.76
N THR A 96 5.22 2.53 17.24
CA THR A 96 5.23 2.80 15.79
C THR A 96 6.67 2.83 15.29
N ARG A 97 6.94 2.16 14.16
CA ARG A 97 8.25 2.11 13.51
C ARG A 97 8.07 2.07 11.99
N THR A 98 9.10 2.42 11.24
CA THR A 98 9.14 2.09 9.80
C THR A 98 9.28 0.59 9.63
N VAL A 99 8.57 0.02 8.65
CA VAL A 99 8.60 -1.43 8.33
C VAL A 99 10.02 -1.92 8.07
N GLY A 100 10.84 -1.13 7.38
CA GLY A 100 12.24 -1.46 7.12
C GLY A 100 13.07 -1.69 8.37
N SER A 101 12.75 -0.99 9.48
CA SER A 101 13.45 -1.10 10.77
C SER A 101 12.98 -2.26 11.66
N VAL A 102 11.90 -2.94 11.27
CA VAL A 102 11.38 -4.10 12.01
C VAL A 102 12.32 -5.29 11.82
N ARG A 103 12.56 -6.04 12.90
CA ARG A 103 13.39 -7.26 12.89
C ARG A 103 12.73 -8.36 12.06
N ASP A 104 13.54 -9.25 11.49
CA ASP A 104 13.04 -10.37 10.67
C ASP A 104 12.09 -11.28 11.45
N GLN A 105 12.36 -11.51 12.74
CA GLN A 105 11.44 -12.14 13.68
C GLN A 105 11.12 -11.16 14.82
N PRO A 106 9.96 -10.47 14.78
CA PRO A 106 9.57 -9.53 15.82
C PRO A 106 9.27 -10.21 17.15
N GLU A 107 9.80 -9.67 18.24
CA GLU A 107 9.56 -10.11 19.61
C GLU A 107 9.31 -8.91 20.52
N CYS A 108 8.60 -9.14 21.62
CA CYS A 108 8.33 -8.11 22.61
C CYS A 108 9.59 -7.86 23.45
N PRO A 109 10.15 -6.63 23.47
CA PRO A 109 11.32 -6.32 24.29
C PRO A 109 11.01 -6.26 25.79
N LYS A 110 9.73 -6.31 26.18
CA LYS A 110 9.31 -6.29 27.59
C LYS A 110 9.16 -7.69 28.18
N CYS A 111 8.59 -8.64 27.43
CA CYS A 111 8.25 -9.98 27.93
C CYS A 111 8.80 -11.14 27.08
N GLY A 112 9.50 -10.87 25.99
CA GLY A 112 10.05 -11.90 25.08
C GLY A 112 9.01 -12.62 24.21
N SER A 113 7.72 -12.27 24.31
CA SER A 113 6.68 -12.91 23.51
C SER A 113 6.79 -12.56 22.03
N THR A 114 6.60 -13.55 21.16
CA THR A 114 6.48 -13.37 19.70
C THR A 114 5.06 -13.05 19.23
N ARG A 115 4.10 -12.89 20.15
CA ARG A 115 2.71 -12.47 19.82
C ARG A 115 2.64 -10.96 19.56
N ILE A 116 3.24 -10.53 18.47
CA ILE A 116 3.29 -9.13 18.03
C ILE A 116 2.29 -8.91 16.90
N ALA A 117 1.25 -8.11 17.15
CA ALA A 117 0.37 -7.63 16.10
C ALA A 117 1.02 -6.46 15.35
N ALA A 118 1.05 -6.54 14.02
CA ALA A 118 1.36 -5.42 13.14
C ALA A 118 0.04 -4.77 12.70
N LEU A 119 -0.17 -3.52 13.13
CA LEU A 119 -1.40 -2.75 12.93
C LEU A 119 -1.10 -1.47 12.15
N ASN A 120 -2.14 -0.91 11.55
CA ASN A 120 -2.03 0.42 10.94
C ASN A 120 -1.57 1.45 12.01
N PRO A 121 -0.65 2.38 11.68
CA PRO A 121 -0.08 3.33 12.64
C PRO A 121 -1.13 4.17 13.38
N TRP A 122 -2.30 4.37 12.78
CA TRP A 122 -3.40 5.18 13.30
C TRP A 122 -4.53 4.34 13.95
N ASP A 123 -4.39 3.02 14.04
CA ASP A 123 -5.41 2.12 14.60
C ASP A 123 -5.31 2.00 16.13
N GLU A 124 -5.69 3.09 16.82
CA GLU A 124 -5.75 3.15 18.28
C GLU A 124 -6.91 2.32 18.86
N GLU A 125 -7.99 2.25 18.11
CA GLU A 125 -9.22 1.56 18.51
C GLU A 125 -9.00 0.05 18.67
N THR A 126 -8.17 -0.57 17.82
CA THR A 126 -7.83 -1.99 17.98
C THR A 126 -7.03 -2.25 19.26
N VAL A 127 -6.12 -1.35 19.63
CA VAL A 127 -5.35 -1.47 20.88
C VAL A 127 -6.29 -1.34 22.09
N ALA A 128 -7.19 -0.35 22.06
CA ALA A 128 -8.20 -0.15 23.09
C ALA A 128 -9.12 -1.37 23.21
N ALA A 129 -9.59 -1.93 22.08
CA ALA A 129 -10.42 -3.11 22.05
C ALA A 129 -9.74 -4.33 22.68
N VAL A 130 -8.45 -4.57 22.41
CA VAL A 130 -7.71 -5.68 23.02
C VAL A 130 -7.64 -5.52 24.54
N ARG A 131 -7.37 -4.31 25.03
CA ARG A 131 -7.24 -3.98 26.46
C ARG A 131 -8.58 -3.95 27.22
N ALA A 132 -9.71 -3.79 26.52
CA ALA A 132 -11.02 -3.71 27.15
C ALA A 132 -11.39 -5.00 27.89
N ALA A 133 -11.88 -4.87 29.12
CA ALA A 133 -12.32 -6.00 29.95
C ALA A 133 -13.62 -6.62 29.43
N GLU A 134 -14.59 -5.77 29.10
CA GLU A 134 -15.83 -6.13 28.41
C GLU A 134 -15.76 -5.58 27.00
N LYS A 135 -16.15 -6.40 26.01
CA LYS A 135 -16.06 -6.07 24.59
C LYS A 135 -17.44 -6.09 23.97
N ASP A 136 -17.78 -5.04 23.24
CA ASP A 136 -18.89 -5.10 22.28
C ASP A 136 -18.52 -5.93 21.04
N ASP A 137 -19.49 -6.16 20.15
CA ASP A 137 -19.30 -6.94 18.93
C ASP A 137 -18.21 -6.37 18.01
N GLU A 138 -18.04 -5.04 17.97
CA GLU A 138 -17.04 -4.39 17.13
C GLU A 138 -15.64 -4.56 17.70
N GLN A 139 -15.50 -4.32 19.01
CA GLN A 139 -14.27 -4.53 19.77
C GLN A 139 -13.83 -5.99 19.72
N GLN A 140 -14.77 -6.93 19.79
CA GLN A 140 -14.51 -8.35 19.62
C GLN A 140 -13.93 -8.65 18.23
N ARG A 141 -14.56 -8.12 17.16
CA ARG A 141 -14.06 -8.28 15.78
C ARG A 141 -12.67 -7.64 15.56
N ARG A 142 -12.40 -6.48 16.17
CA ARG A 142 -11.07 -5.83 16.13
C ARG A 142 -10.01 -6.65 16.84
N THR A 143 -10.34 -7.14 18.03
CA THR A 143 -9.47 -8.02 18.82
C THR A 143 -9.11 -9.27 18.03
N GLU A 144 -10.09 -9.97 17.45
CA GLU A 144 -9.85 -11.15 16.63
C GLU A 144 -8.97 -10.86 15.41
N ARG A 145 -9.17 -9.72 14.74
CA ARG A 145 -8.29 -9.28 13.64
C ARG A 145 -6.85 -9.08 14.12
N ALA A 146 -6.64 -8.45 15.28
CA ALA A 146 -5.31 -8.27 15.86
C ALA A 146 -4.63 -9.61 16.15
N TYR A 147 -5.35 -10.57 16.74
CA TYR A 147 -4.82 -11.92 16.98
C TYR A 147 -4.45 -12.64 15.68
N ARG A 148 -5.26 -12.52 14.63
CA ARG A 148 -4.92 -13.08 13.31
C ARG A 148 -3.67 -12.42 12.72
N ALA A 149 -3.54 -11.09 12.85
CA ALA A 149 -2.33 -10.37 12.43
C ALA A 149 -1.09 -10.87 13.19
N ALA A 150 -1.19 -11.02 14.52
CA ALA A 150 -0.09 -11.50 15.34
C ALA A 150 0.32 -12.94 15.00
N SER A 151 -0.64 -13.84 14.71
CA SER A 151 -0.32 -15.19 14.26
C SER A 151 0.43 -15.19 12.93
N LEU A 152 0.09 -14.29 12.00
CA LEU A 152 0.83 -14.17 10.74
C LEU A 152 2.26 -13.69 10.96
N VAL A 153 2.46 -12.67 11.80
CA VAL A 153 3.79 -12.17 12.18
C VAL A 153 4.59 -13.23 12.93
N GLN A 154 3.95 -14.01 13.80
CA GLN A 154 4.63 -15.09 14.51
C GLN A 154 5.15 -16.18 13.55
N SER A 155 4.36 -16.56 12.54
CA SER A 155 4.73 -17.62 11.60
C SER A 155 5.63 -17.16 10.44
N HIS A 156 5.52 -15.91 10.00
CA HIS A 156 6.18 -15.41 8.78
C HIS A 156 7.04 -14.17 9.01
N GLY A 157 7.18 -13.74 10.27
CA GLY A 157 8.07 -12.66 10.65
C GLY A 157 7.79 -11.34 9.92
N LYS A 158 8.86 -10.68 9.49
CA LYS A 158 8.84 -9.40 8.78
C LYS A 158 8.09 -9.45 7.46
N GLN A 159 8.02 -10.59 6.79
CA GLN A 159 7.25 -10.71 5.55
C GLN A 159 5.75 -10.43 5.81
N ALA A 160 5.20 -10.90 6.93
CA ALA A 160 3.83 -10.56 7.32
C ALA A 160 3.66 -9.08 7.67
N VAL A 161 4.67 -8.47 8.31
CA VAL A 161 4.66 -7.04 8.62
C VAL A 161 4.62 -6.21 7.32
N ILE A 162 5.41 -6.57 6.31
CA ILE A 162 5.41 -5.90 5.00
C ILE A 162 4.04 -6.03 4.33
N ALA A 163 3.44 -7.22 4.33
CA ALA A 163 2.12 -7.43 3.75
C ALA A 163 1.03 -6.61 4.47
N LEU A 164 1.05 -6.57 5.80
CA LEU A 164 0.05 -5.85 6.63
C LEU A 164 0.21 -4.32 6.57
N ALA A 165 1.38 -3.82 6.17
CA ALA A 165 1.59 -2.39 5.94
C ALA A 165 0.95 -1.90 4.63
N ALA A 166 0.65 -2.81 3.70
CA ALA A 166 0.05 -2.46 2.41
C ALA A 166 -1.41 -2.02 2.55
N ARG A 167 -1.83 -1.12 1.65
CA ARG A 167 -3.16 -0.50 1.71
C ARG A 167 -4.25 -1.52 1.36
N GLY A 168 -5.28 -1.60 2.20
CA GLY A 168 -6.37 -2.57 1.98
C GLY A 168 -6.00 -4.02 2.28
N VAL A 169 -4.80 -4.28 2.81
CA VAL A 169 -4.34 -5.63 3.15
C VAL A 169 -4.53 -5.91 4.64
N GLY A 170 -5.71 -6.40 4.98
CA GLY A 170 -5.98 -6.95 6.32
C GLY A 170 -5.44 -8.39 6.50
N PRO A 171 -5.54 -8.98 7.71
CA PRO A 171 -4.98 -10.30 8.02
C PRO A 171 -5.41 -11.41 7.06
N HIS A 172 -6.67 -11.41 6.62
CA HIS A 172 -7.16 -12.41 5.67
C HIS A 172 -6.48 -12.30 4.30
N ASN A 173 -6.32 -11.09 3.77
CA ASN A 173 -5.64 -10.86 2.49
C ASN A 173 -4.13 -11.08 2.62
N ALA A 174 -3.51 -10.65 3.72
CA ALA A 174 -2.11 -10.91 4.01
C ALA A 174 -1.81 -12.42 4.02
N ALA A 175 -2.64 -13.23 4.69
CA ALA A 175 -2.50 -14.69 4.67
C ALA A 175 -2.51 -15.26 3.25
N ARG A 176 -3.43 -14.79 2.39
CA ARG A 176 -3.52 -15.22 0.98
C ARG A 176 -2.30 -14.82 0.15
N ILE A 177 -1.72 -13.65 0.41
CA ILE A 177 -0.50 -13.20 -0.27
C ILE A 177 0.68 -14.06 0.18
N ILE A 178 0.85 -14.24 1.49
CA ILE A 178 2.03 -14.88 2.08
C ILE A 178 2.09 -16.38 1.76
N ASN A 179 0.94 -17.06 1.73
CA ASN A 179 0.87 -18.52 1.54
C ASN A 179 1.08 -18.98 0.08
N LYS A 180 1.25 -18.08 -0.88
CA LYS A 180 1.58 -18.46 -2.25
C LYS A 180 3.03 -18.93 -2.32
N LEU A 181 3.24 -20.11 -2.92
CA LEU A 181 4.57 -20.61 -3.24
C LEU A 181 5.16 -19.76 -4.39
N ARG A 182 6.41 -19.30 -4.24
CA ARG A 182 7.08 -18.40 -5.17
C ARG A 182 8.53 -18.79 -5.34
N GLU A 183 9.08 -18.51 -6.51
CA GLU A 183 10.51 -18.64 -6.80
C GLU A 183 11.25 -17.30 -6.61
N ASP A 184 10.56 -16.17 -6.76
CA ASP A 184 11.12 -14.81 -6.70
C ASP A 184 10.40 -13.92 -5.67
N GLU A 185 11.17 -13.18 -4.86
CA GLU A 185 10.69 -12.19 -3.90
C GLU A 185 9.87 -11.08 -4.60
N ASN A 186 10.20 -10.71 -5.84
CA ASN A 186 9.44 -9.66 -6.55
C ASN A 186 7.98 -10.06 -6.77
N GLU A 187 7.66 -11.35 -6.86
CA GLU A 187 6.26 -11.80 -6.99
C GLU A 187 5.44 -11.47 -5.75
N PHE A 188 6.06 -11.51 -4.56
CA PHE A 188 5.39 -11.11 -3.32
C PHE A 188 4.93 -9.65 -3.38
N TYR A 189 5.80 -8.77 -3.86
CA TYR A 189 5.47 -7.35 -4.04
C TYR A 189 4.48 -7.11 -5.19
N ARG A 190 4.52 -7.92 -6.27
CA ARG A 190 3.50 -7.89 -7.33
C ARG A 190 2.12 -8.20 -6.77
N ASP A 191 2.00 -9.21 -5.92
CA ASP A 191 0.72 -9.56 -5.31
C ASP A 191 0.19 -8.50 -4.35
N ILE A 192 1.08 -7.86 -3.59
CA ILE A 192 0.71 -6.70 -2.78
C ILE A 192 0.13 -5.60 -3.68
N LEU A 193 0.83 -5.26 -4.77
CA LEU A 193 0.38 -4.22 -5.71
C LEU A 193 -0.98 -4.56 -6.33
N THR A 194 -1.21 -5.83 -6.70
CA THR A 194 -2.52 -6.29 -7.19
C THR A 194 -3.62 -6.05 -6.15
N ARG A 195 -3.37 -6.38 -4.88
CA ARG A 195 -4.35 -6.13 -3.79
C ARG A 195 -4.60 -4.65 -3.54
N GLU A 196 -3.56 -3.83 -3.59
CA GLU A 196 -3.73 -2.38 -3.45
C GLU A 196 -4.57 -1.79 -4.61
N ARG A 197 -4.38 -2.28 -5.84
CA ARG A 197 -5.21 -1.88 -7.00
C ARG A 197 -6.66 -2.31 -6.85
N GLU A 198 -6.90 -3.56 -6.44
CA GLU A 198 -8.27 -4.05 -6.16
C GLU A 198 -8.94 -3.22 -5.06
N TYR A 199 -8.20 -2.88 -4.01
CA TYR A 199 -8.69 -2.03 -2.94
C TYR A 199 -9.02 -0.62 -3.43
N ALA A 200 -8.13 0.01 -4.21
CA ALA A 200 -8.35 1.33 -4.77
C ALA A 200 -9.59 1.38 -5.68
N ARG A 201 -9.75 0.39 -6.56
CA ARG A 201 -10.92 0.26 -7.46
C ARG A 201 -12.23 0.10 -6.71
N THR A 202 -12.22 -0.64 -5.59
CA THR A 202 -13.45 -0.89 -4.83
C THR A 202 -13.77 0.24 -3.87
N ARG A 203 -12.77 1.00 -3.39
CA ARG A 203 -12.97 2.09 -2.42
C ARG A 203 -13.86 3.22 -2.93
N SER A 204 -13.85 3.51 -4.23
CA SER A 204 -14.69 4.53 -4.86
C SER A 204 -16.19 4.22 -4.82
N PHE A 205 -16.59 3.04 -4.36
CA PHE A 205 -17.99 2.61 -4.24
C PHE A 205 -18.52 2.62 -2.79
N TRP A 206 -17.71 3.02 -1.80
CA TRP A 206 -18.06 2.97 -0.38
C TRP A 206 -17.94 4.33 0.33
N GLU A 207 -18.13 5.43 -0.40
CA GLU A 207 -18.40 6.77 0.15
C GLU A 207 -19.87 7.16 -0.08
#